data_AF-A0A6P0NAQ5-F1
#
_entry.id   AF-A0A6P0NAQ5-F1
#
_cell.length_a   1.000
_cell.length_b   1.000
_cell.length_c   1.000
_cell.angle_alpha   90.00
_cell.angle_beta   90.00
_cell.angle_gamma   90.00
#
_symmetry.space_group_name_H-M   'P 1'
#
loop_
_entity.id
_entity.type
_entity.pdbx_description
1 polymer ?
#
loop_
_entity_poly.entity_id
_entity_poly.type
_entity_poly.pdbx_seq_one_letter_code
_entity_poly.pdbx_strand_id
1 'polypeptide(L)'
;FASGFEHVFVGEGKYNIRSGDKRETLGTISGYHSWVKFYLDEQNQRVNFLGYKYDLRGNQGPNNPNVVTLQMTQNVTDMRGNVIAKLFKKKGGFFVGPSPECEIALATVAYYESIYGKMRDKRRITINDATYDLVLYRSTNPNGSRGEFIRSFFPIFLSKDGTKEPDMDRPVVVPVDDIIKNDGAVIIVAALPNPEGSDEGGREWVELKNVTSEAIDLTGWEMADKLGRPQLLSGILQPNEVKRFPITRLTQSSMQLSNKSGLITVRDRSSNQIATVKYSRARSGHIFQFNSDIESG
;
A
#
# COMPACT_ATOMS: atom_id res chain seq x y z
N PHE A 1 5.68 -20.04 -14.00
CA PHE A 1 6.09 -20.96 -12.91
C PHE A 1 6.68 -20.10 -11.82
N ALA A 2 6.16 -20.18 -10.60
CA ALA A 2 6.69 -19.47 -9.45
C ALA A 2 7.29 -20.48 -8.47
N SER A 3 8.48 -20.20 -7.95
CA SER A 3 9.22 -21.05 -7.02
C SER A 3 8.66 -20.95 -5.59
N GLY A 4 8.98 -21.92 -4.74
CA GLY A 4 8.65 -21.86 -3.31
C GLY A 4 9.22 -20.62 -2.62
N PHE A 5 10.37 -20.11 -3.10
CA PHE A 5 10.96 -18.87 -2.62
C PHE A 5 10.08 -17.66 -2.95
N GLU A 6 9.62 -17.53 -4.19
CA GLU A 6 8.74 -16.43 -4.59
C GLU A 6 7.41 -16.45 -3.83
N HIS A 7 6.90 -17.65 -3.56
CA HIS A 7 5.65 -17.90 -2.85
C HIS A 7 5.68 -17.61 -1.34
N VAL A 8 6.87 -17.63 -0.73
CA VAL A 8 7.03 -17.40 0.72
C VAL A 8 7.60 -16.01 1.00
N PHE A 9 8.55 -15.55 0.18
CA PHE A 9 9.37 -14.36 0.49
C PHE A 9 9.09 -13.15 -0.39
N VAL A 10 8.73 -13.34 -1.66
CA VAL A 10 8.56 -12.23 -2.62
C VAL A 10 7.11 -11.78 -2.70
N GLY A 11 6.19 -12.74 -2.69
CA GLY A 11 4.78 -12.55 -2.98
C GLY A 11 4.49 -12.61 -4.49
N GLU A 12 3.34 -13.19 -4.83
CA GLU A 12 2.81 -13.30 -6.18
C GLU A 12 1.58 -12.39 -6.32
N GLY A 13 1.70 -11.38 -7.20
CA GLY A 13 0.57 -10.57 -7.63
C GLY A 13 -0.27 -11.31 -8.66
N LYS A 14 -1.56 -11.50 -8.37
CA LYS A 14 -2.55 -12.06 -9.28
C LYS A 14 -3.44 -10.95 -9.78
N TYR A 15 -3.24 -10.54 -11.03
CA TYR A 15 -4.05 -9.52 -11.70
C TYR A 15 -4.13 -9.81 -13.20
N ASN A 16 -5.28 -9.51 -13.82
CA ASN A 16 -5.51 -9.78 -15.24
C ASN A 16 -5.48 -8.46 -16.02
N ILE A 17 -4.41 -8.22 -16.78
CA ILE A 17 -4.19 -6.97 -17.54
C ILE A 17 -5.06 -6.94 -18.82
N ARG A 18 -5.61 -8.08 -19.27
CA ARG A 18 -6.20 -8.23 -20.62
C ARG A 18 -7.71 -8.42 -20.69
N SER A 19 -8.43 -8.42 -19.57
CA SER A 19 -9.89 -8.51 -19.64
C SER A 19 -10.46 -7.12 -19.89
N GLY A 20 -10.94 -6.86 -21.11
CA GLY A 20 -11.69 -5.64 -21.45
C GLY A 20 -13.05 -5.50 -20.73
N ASP A 21 -13.20 -6.17 -19.59
CA ASP A 21 -14.37 -6.11 -18.74
C ASP A 21 -14.06 -5.15 -17.58
N LYS A 22 -14.59 -3.93 -17.67
CA LYS A 22 -14.40 -2.81 -16.72
C LYS A 22 -15.12 -3.03 -15.38
N ARG A 23 -15.43 -4.28 -15.01
CA ARG A 23 -16.09 -4.62 -13.75
C ARG A 23 -15.07 -5.27 -12.82
N GLU A 24 -14.54 -4.43 -11.93
CA GLU A 24 -13.81 -4.80 -10.71
C GLU A 24 -12.58 -5.72 -10.90
N THR A 25 -11.55 -5.23 -11.59
CA THR A 25 -10.24 -5.91 -11.62
C THR A 25 -9.44 -5.65 -10.33
N LEU A 26 -9.92 -6.23 -9.23
CA LEU A 26 -9.18 -6.44 -7.98
C LEU A 26 -8.01 -7.40 -8.22
N GLY A 27 -6.80 -6.86 -8.40
CA GLY A 27 -5.60 -7.67 -8.28
C GLY A 27 -5.30 -7.99 -6.82
N THR A 28 -4.92 -9.22 -6.49
CA THR A 28 -4.52 -9.60 -5.13
C THR A 28 -3.06 -9.97 -5.08
N ILE A 29 -2.33 -9.55 -4.05
CA ILE A 29 -1.02 -10.14 -3.76
C ILE A 29 -1.16 -11.22 -2.69
N SER A 30 -0.60 -12.39 -2.99
CA SER A 30 -0.53 -13.56 -2.10
C SER A 30 0.93 -13.91 -1.81
N GLY A 31 1.24 -14.60 -0.71
CA GLY A 31 2.62 -15.03 -0.44
C GLY A 31 3.59 -13.92 0.02
N TYR A 32 3.08 -12.73 0.35
CA TYR A 32 3.90 -11.62 0.85
C TYR A 32 4.02 -11.70 2.37
N HIS A 33 5.02 -12.43 2.86
CA HIS A 33 5.16 -12.76 4.27
C HIS A 33 6.60 -12.60 4.81
N SER A 34 7.41 -11.76 4.17
CA SER A 34 8.76 -11.44 4.65
C SER A 34 8.83 -9.98 5.11
N TRP A 35 9.34 -9.75 6.33
CA TRP A 35 9.53 -8.40 6.85
C TRP A 35 10.64 -7.64 6.11
N VAL A 36 11.69 -8.33 5.66
CA VAL A 36 12.76 -7.72 4.86
C VAL A 36 12.18 -7.19 3.55
N LYS A 37 11.35 -8.01 2.89
CA LYS A 37 10.65 -7.59 1.67
C LYS A 37 9.70 -6.42 1.93
N PHE A 38 8.94 -6.47 3.02
CA PHE A 38 8.09 -5.36 3.47
C PHE A 38 8.88 -4.07 3.64
N TYR A 39 9.95 -4.11 4.44
CA TYR A 39 10.81 -2.97 4.70
C TYR A 39 11.39 -2.38 3.41
N LEU A 40 11.95 -3.22 2.53
CA LEU A 40 12.52 -2.76 1.26
C LEU A 40 11.46 -2.14 0.34
N ASP A 41 10.27 -2.74 0.22
CA ASP A 41 9.20 -2.17 -0.61
C ASP A 41 8.61 -0.90 -0.01
N GLU A 42 8.54 -0.79 1.31
CA GLU A 42 8.11 0.44 2.01
C GLU A 42 9.12 1.57 1.78
N GLN A 43 10.42 1.31 1.98
CA GLN A 43 11.51 2.27 1.66
C GLN A 43 11.47 2.71 0.19
N ASN A 44 11.13 1.79 -0.72
CA ASN A 44 11.00 2.07 -2.15
C ASN A 44 9.62 2.60 -2.56
N GLN A 45 8.76 2.90 -1.58
CA GLN A 45 7.43 3.47 -1.81
C GLN A 45 6.53 2.62 -2.74
N ARG A 46 6.62 1.29 -2.63
CA ARG A 46 5.81 0.32 -3.37
C ARG A 46 4.62 -0.18 -2.58
N VAL A 47 4.73 -0.17 -1.26
CA VAL A 47 3.72 -0.66 -0.34
C VAL A 47 3.29 0.47 0.58
N ASN A 48 1.98 0.57 0.83
CA ASN A 48 1.45 1.44 1.88
C ASN A 48 0.91 0.61 3.04
N PHE A 49 1.41 0.91 4.24
CA PHE A 49 0.96 0.33 5.49
C PHE A 49 -0.40 0.91 5.88
N LEU A 50 -1.44 0.08 5.91
CA LEU A 50 -2.80 0.53 6.25
C LEU A 50 -3.19 0.29 7.71
N GLY A 51 -2.25 -0.21 8.53
CA GLY A 51 -2.48 -0.48 9.95
C GLY A 51 -1.93 -1.83 10.40
N TYR A 52 -1.63 -1.91 11.71
CA TYR A 52 -1.33 -3.15 12.44
C TYR A 52 -2.47 -3.37 13.43
N LYS A 53 -2.71 -4.62 13.83
CA LYS A 53 -3.60 -4.89 14.97
C LYS A 53 -2.98 -5.91 15.91
N TYR A 54 -2.75 -5.45 17.15
CA TYR A 54 -2.33 -6.25 18.29
C TYR A 54 -3.24 -5.94 19.46
N ASP A 55 -4.12 -6.87 19.83
CA ASP A 55 -4.77 -6.84 21.15
C ASP A 55 -3.87 -7.50 22.20
N LEU A 56 -2.70 -6.90 22.42
CA LEU A 56 -1.83 -7.24 23.53
C LEU A 56 -2.08 -6.20 24.63
N ARG A 57 -2.70 -6.61 25.74
CA ARG A 57 -2.56 -5.84 26.99
C ARG A 57 -1.08 -5.83 27.38
N GLY A 58 -0.46 -4.66 27.25
CA GLY A 58 0.95 -4.36 27.53
C GLY A 58 1.49 -3.40 26.48
N ASN A 59 1.78 -2.16 26.91
CA ASN A 59 2.30 -0.98 26.18
C ASN A 59 2.53 -1.13 24.65
N GLN A 60 1.86 -0.29 23.86
CA GLN A 60 2.25 -0.01 22.47
C GLN A 60 3.76 0.33 22.42
N GLY A 61 4.51 -0.35 21.55
CA GLY A 61 5.94 -0.07 21.39
C GLY A 61 6.80 -1.31 21.09
N PRO A 62 8.13 -1.15 21.02
CA PRO A 62 9.11 -2.16 20.62
C PRO A 62 9.15 -3.44 21.48
N ASN A 63 8.31 -3.54 22.51
CA ASN A 63 8.17 -4.72 23.37
C ASN A 63 7.24 -5.80 22.78
N ASN A 64 6.74 -5.62 21.55
CA ASN A 64 6.02 -6.65 20.81
C ASN A 64 6.82 -7.06 19.55
N PRO A 65 7.88 -7.86 19.68
CA PRO A 65 9.01 -7.77 18.77
C PRO A 65 8.90 -8.67 17.54
N ASN A 66 7.96 -9.62 17.49
CA ASN A 66 8.20 -10.83 16.67
C ASN A 66 7.26 -11.01 15.48
N VAL A 67 6.11 -10.34 15.39
CA VAL A 67 5.21 -10.45 14.22
C VAL A 67 4.70 -9.07 13.83
N VAL A 68 4.36 -8.86 12.56
CA VAL A 68 3.52 -7.77 12.04
C VAL A 68 2.35 -8.39 11.29
N THR A 69 1.13 -8.16 11.75
CA THR A 69 -0.10 -8.47 11.01
C THR A 69 -0.63 -7.20 10.40
N LEU A 70 -0.51 -7.10 9.08
CA LEU A 70 -0.88 -5.90 8.36
C LEU A 70 -1.79 -6.19 7.17
N GLN A 71 -2.49 -5.15 6.80
CA GLN A 71 -3.19 -5.01 5.54
C GLN A 71 -2.45 -3.94 4.74
N MET A 72 -2.30 -4.15 3.44
CA MET A 72 -1.56 -3.21 2.61
C MET A 72 -2.07 -3.19 1.19
N THR A 73 -1.78 -2.09 0.51
CA THR A 73 -1.87 -2.00 -0.95
C THR A 73 -0.47 -1.92 -1.53
N GLN A 74 -0.28 -2.53 -2.70
CA GLN A 74 0.96 -2.47 -3.46
C GLN A 74 0.69 -1.82 -4.81
N ASN A 75 1.49 -0.80 -5.15
CA ASN A 75 1.46 -0.20 -6.48
C ASN A 75 2.25 -1.08 -7.46
N VAL A 76 1.62 -1.51 -8.55
CA VAL A 76 2.30 -2.15 -9.69
C VAL A 76 2.70 -1.06 -10.66
N THR A 77 3.98 -1.03 -11.03
CA THR A 77 4.51 -0.02 -11.95
C THR A 77 4.96 -0.63 -13.27
N ASP A 78 4.77 0.09 -14.38
CA ASP A 78 5.42 -0.24 -15.65
C ASP A 78 6.94 0.03 -15.60
N MET A 79 7.66 -0.30 -16.67
CA MET A 79 9.12 -0.05 -16.78
C MET A 79 9.49 1.44 -16.74
N ARG A 80 8.52 2.33 -16.98
CA ARG A 80 8.69 3.79 -16.94
C ARG A 80 8.41 4.36 -15.55
N GLY A 81 7.98 3.51 -14.60
CA GLY A 81 7.65 3.89 -13.23
C GLY A 81 6.24 4.42 -13.04
N ASN A 82 5.36 4.31 -14.03
CA ASN A 82 3.95 4.70 -13.90
C ASN A 82 3.20 3.62 -13.13
N VAL A 83 2.40 4.00 -12.14
CA VAL A 83 1.52 3.05 -11.44
C VAL A 83 0.41 2.65 -12.40
N ILE A 84 0.33 1.35 -12.73
CA ILE A 84 -0.65 0.79 -13.66
C ILE A 84 -1.73 -0.03 -12.94
N ALA A 85 -1.50 -0.44 -11.69
CA ALA A 85 -2.50 -1.10 -10.86
C ALA A 85 -2.19 -0.94 -9.37
N LYS A 86 -3.20 -1.10 -8.52
CA LYS A 86 -3.05 -1.30 -7.08
C LYS A 86 -3.49 -2.72 -6.73
N LEU A 87 -2.59 -3.50 -6.15
CA LEU A 87 -2.89 -4.82 -5.61
C LEU A 87 -3.25 -4.70 -4.14
N PHE A 88 -4.31 -5.38 -3.74
CA PHE A 88 -4.66 -5.48 -2.34
C PHE A 88 -4.09 -6.75 -1.71
N LYS A 89 -3.44 -6.59 -0.56
CA LYS A 89 -3.10 -7.71 0.32
C LYS A 89 -4.09 -7.75 1.47
N LYS A 90 -4.85 -8.83 1.55
CA LYS A 90 -5.65 -9.15 2.75
C LYS A 90 -4.76 -9.23 4.00
N LYS A 91 -5.37 -8.95 5.16
CA LYS A 91 -4.73 -9.08 6.48
C LYS A 91 -3.96 -10.41 6.55
N GLY A 92 -2.67 -10.32 6.83
CA GLY A 92 -1.81 -11.49 7.01
C GLY A 92 -0.51 -11.10 7.71
N GLY A 93 0.03 -12.05 8.48
CA GLY A 93 1.20 -11.82 9.32
C GLY A 93 2.51 -12.18 8.63
N PHE A 94 3.59 -11.61 9.15
CA PHE A 94 4.96 -12.08 8.96
C PHE A 94 5.73 -11.89 10.27
N PHE A 95 6.76 -12.71 10.50
CA PHE A 95 7.65 -12.46 11.64
C PHE A 95 8.52 -11.23 11.39
N VAL A 96 8.88 -10.49 12.43
CA VAL A 96 9.79 -9.32 12.36
C VAL A 96 11.03 -9.61 13.17
N GLY A 97 12.20 -9.43 12.55
CA GLY A 97 13.50 -9.64 13.20
C GLY A 97 14.22 -10.95 12.86
N PRO A 98 13.56 -12.09 12.55
CA PRO A 98 14.27 -13.27 12.06
C PRO A 98 15.06 -12.99 10.79
N SER A 99 16.21 -13.64 10.67
CA SER A 99 16.97 -13.63 9.43
C SER A 99 16.29 -14.47 8.34
N PRO A 100 16.56 -14.22 7.05
CA PRO A 100 15.96 -15.01 5.96
C PRO A 100 16.20 -16.51 6.10
N GLU A 101 17.37 -16.94 6.57
CA GLU A 101 17.67 -18.35 6.83
C GLU A 101 16.82 -18.95 7.96
N CYS A 102 16.47 -18.17 8.98
CA CYS A 102 15.56 -18.59 10.04
C CYS A 102 14.14 -18.79 9.49
N GLU A 103 13.65 -17.85 8.67
CA GLU A 103 12.35 -17.99 8.00
C GLU A 103 12.30 -19.22 7.07
N ILE A 104 13.38 -19.47 6.31
CA ILE A 104 13.53 -20.67 5.46
C ILE A 104 13.54 -21.95 6.31
N ALA A 105 14.28 -21.96 7.42
CA ALA A 105 14.35 -23.12 8.31
C ALA A 105 12.97 -23.46 8.89
N LEU A 106 12.23 -22.46 9.39
CA LEU A 106 10.88 -22.65 9.91
C LEU A 106 9.92 -23.22 8.86
N ALA A 107 9.94 -22.67 7.64
CA ALA A 107 9.13 -23.17 6.54
C ALA A 107 9.50 -24.62 6.15
N THR A 108 10.80 -24.94 6.16
CA THR A 108 11.33 -26.28 5.84
C THR A 108 10.92 -27.31 6.89
N VAL A 109 11.04 -26.97 8.18
CA VAL A 109 10.59 -27.84 9.28
C VAL A 109 9.09 -28.09 9.18
N ALA A 110 8.28 -27.05 9.00
CA ALA A 110 6.84 -27.17 8.82
C ALA A 110 6.48 -28.07 7.62
N TYR A 111 7.22 -27.97 6.52
CA TYR A 111 7.05 -28.83 5.36
C TYR A 111 7.24 -30.31 5.69
N TYR A 112 8.34 -30.68 6.35
CA TYR A 112 8.57 -32.07 6.74
C TYR A 112 7.58 -32.54 7.80
N GLU A 113 7.20 -31.71 8.77
CA GLU A 113 6.12 -32.05 9.70
C GLU A 113 4.80 -32.33 8.98
N SER A 114 4.54 -31.65 7.85
CA SER A 114 3.37 -31.94 7.03
C SER A 114 3.45 -33.27 6.28
N ILE A 115 4.66 -33.73 5.92
CA ILE A 115 4.87 -35.05 5.34
C ILE A 115 4.61 -36.14 6.39
N TYR A 116 5.07 -35.93 7.62
CA TYR A 116 4.89 -36.87 8.73
C TYR A 116 3.51 -36.79 9.41
N GLY A 117 2.55 -36.05 8.84
CA GLY A 117 1.19 -35.95 9.37
C GLY A 117 1.05 -35.18 10.69
N LYS A 118 2.11 -34.49 11.14
CA LYS A 118 2.10 -33.66 12.37
C LYS A 118 1.45 -32.30 12.15
N MET A 119 1.36 -31.87 10.89
CA MET A 119 0.75 -30.63 10.46
C MET A 119 -0.02 -30.89 9.16
N ARG A 120 -1.24 -30.35 9.02
CA ARG A 120 -1.91 -30.34 7.71
C ARG A 120 -1.71 -29.00 7.03
N ASP A 121 -2.58 -28.03 7.32
CA ASP A 121 -2.51 -26.67 6.77
C ASP A 121 -2.04 -25.66 7.81
N LYS A 122 -2.24 -25.96 9.08
CA LYS A 122 -1.83 -25.11 10.17
C LYS A 122 -1.45 -25.88 11.41
N ARG A 123 -0.62 -25.26 12.25
CA ARG A 123 -0.23 -25.76 13.56
C ARG A 123 -0.23 -24.61 14.56
N ARG A 124 -0.87 -24.83 15.71
CA ARG A 124 -0.84 -23.87 16.81
C ARG A 124 0.48 -24.00 17.57
N ILE A 125 1.14 -22.88 17.81
CA ILE A 125 2.39 -22.80 18.57
C ILE A 125 2.37 -21.60 19.51
N THR A 126 3.25 -21.63 20.52
CA THR A 126 3.51 -20.50 21.41
C THR A 126 4.97 -20.13 21.31
N ILE A 127 5.26 -18.85 21.06
CA ILE A 127 6.62 -18.28 21.05
C ILE A 127 6.57 -17.01 21.90
N ASN A 128 7.42 -16.91 22.93
CA ASN A 128 7.55 -15.71 23.78
C ASN A 128 6.18 -15.22 24.32
N ASP A 129 5.40 -16.12 24.92
CA ASP A 129 4.07 -15.87 25.49
C ASP A 129 2.98 -15.36 24.52
N ALA A 130 3.25 -15.44 23.22
CA ALA A 130 2.29 -15.17 22.16
C ALA A 130 1.91 -16.46 21.45
N THR A 131 0.62 -16.61 21.15
CA THR A 131 0.07 -17.80 20.48
C THR A 131 -0.14 -17.49 19.00
N TYR A 132 0.24 -18.44 18.14
CA TYR A 132 0.14 -18.30 16.69
C TYR A 132 -0.45 -19.57 16.07
N ASP A 133 -1.25 -19.42 15.02
CA ASP A 133 -1.44 -20.49 14.04
C ASP A 133 -0.38 -20.30 12.94
N LEU A 134 0.64 -21.16 12.90
CA LEU A 134 1.56 -21.24 11.75
C LEU A 134 0.82 -21.89 10.59
N VAL A 135 0.75 -21.19 9.45
CA VAL A 135 0.09 -21.68 8.24
C VAL A 135 1.13 -22.17 7.26
N LEU A 136 0.90 -23.35 6.67
CA LEU A 136 1.66 -23.89 5.55
C LEU A 136 0.69 -24.34 4.46
N TYR A 137 0.80 -23.72 3.28
CA TYR A 137 0.17 -24.23 2.08
C TYR A 137 1.20 -24.88 1.17
N ARG A 138 0.84 -26.04 0.62
CA ARG A 138 1.61 -26.76 -0.40
C ARG A 138 0.88 -26.72 -1.74
N SER A 139 1.58 -27.03 -2.82
CA SER A 139 0.96 -27.18 -4.14
C SER A 139 -0.13 -28.24 -4.12
N THR A 140 -1.01 -28.21 -5.12
CA THR A 140 -2.04 -29.23 -5.32
C THR A 140 -1.71 -29.94 -6.62
N ASN A 141 -1.70 -31.27 -6.58
CA ASN A 141 -1.51 -32.10 -7.77
C ASN A 141 -2.81 -32.10 -8.62
N PRO A 142 -2.76 -32.48 -9.91
CA PRO A 142 -3.95 -32.49 -10.78
C PRO A 142 -5.12 -33.33 -10.23
N ASN A 143 -4.82 -34.37 -9.45
CA ASN A 143 -5.81 -35.24 -8.80
C ASN A 143 -6.37 -34.66 -7.48
N GLY A 144 -6.05 -33.41 -7.14
CA GLY A 144 -6.48 -32.76 -5.89
C GLY A 144 -5.65 -33.14 -4.66
N SER A 145 -4.66 -34.05 -4.78
CA SER A 145 -3.80 -34.41 -3.65
C SER A 145 -2.82 -33.28 -3.32
N ARG A 146 -2.26 -33.32 -2.09
CA ARG A 146 -1.23 -32.38 -1.66
C ARG A 146 0.07 -32.67 -2.43
N GLY A 147 0.62 -31.66 -3.08
CA GLY A 147 1.84 -31.72 -3.89
C GLY A 147 3.11 -31.39 -3.09
N GLU A 148 4.26 -31.43 -3.75
CA GLU A 148 5.59 -31.42 -3.10
C GLU A 148 6.18 -30.03 -2.86
N PHE A 149 5.56 -28.97 -3.38
CA PHE A 149 6.14 -27.63 -3.30
C PHE A 149 5.46 -26.77 -2.24
N ILE A 150 6.25 -26.03 -1.46
CA ILE A 150 5.73 -24.99 -0.56
C ILE A 150 5.14 -23.84 -1.41
N ARG A 151 3.96 -23.36 -1.02
CA ARG A 151 3.21 -22.29 -1.69
C ARG A 151 2.95 -21.07 -0.80
N SER A 152 2.95 -21.23 0.51
CA SER A 152 2.92 -20.13 1.47
C SER A 152 3.33 -20.65 2.83
N PHE A 153 4.05 -19.83 3.60
CA PHE A 153 4.32 -20.07 5.01
C PHE A 153 4.25 -18.74 5.76
N PHE A 154 3.42 -18.65 6.79
CA PHE A 154 3.25 -17.41 7.55
C PHE A 154 2.57 -17.61 8.91
N PRO A 155 2.82 -16.72 9.89
CA PRO A 155 2.09 -16.73 11.14
C PRO A 155 0.74 -16.02 11.02
N ILE A 156 -0.28 -16.58 11.67
CA ILE A 156 -1.48 -15.86 12.10
C ILE A 156 -1.34 -15.66 13.60
N PHE A 157 -1.16 -14.41 14.04
CA PHE A 157 -1.21 -14.09 15.46
C PHE A 157 -2.62 -14.33 16.00
N LEU A 158 -2.68 -15.03 17.14
CA LEU A 158 -3.88 -15.19 17.93
C LEU A 158 -3.72 -14.37 19.20
N SER A 159 -4.80 -13.83 19.74
CA SER A 159 -4.77 -13.14 21.03
C SER A 159 -4.28 -14.07 22.14
N LYS A 160 -3.95 -13.51 23.32
CA LYS A 160 -3.40 -14.29 24.46
C LYS A 160 -4.31 -15.44 24.92
N ASP A 161 -5.61 -15.36 24.66
CA ASP A 161 -6.62 -16.40 24.94
C ASP A 161 -6.75 -17.45 23.82
N GLY A 162 -5.99 -17.32 22.73
CA GLY A 162 -5.99 -18.24 21.59
C GLY A 162 -7.18 -18.09 20.63
N THR A 163 -7.94 -17.00 20.74
CA THR A 163 -9.06 -16.71 19.83
C THR A 163 -8.59 -16.00 18.56
N LYS A 164 -9.27 -16.27 17.43
CA LYS A 164 -8.99 -15.62 16.14
C LYS A 164 -9.89 -14.41 16.03
N GLU A 165 -9.31 -13.23 15.80
CA GLU A 165 -10.09 -12.05 15.47
C GLU A 165 -10.85 -12.19 14.14
N PRO A 166 -12.01 -11.51 13.98
CA PRO A 166 -12.73 -11.47 12.72
C PRO A 166 -11.91 -10.85 11.59
N ASP A 167 -12.10 -11.36 10.38
CA ASP A 167 -11.49 -10.81 9.17
C ASP A 167 -12.15 -9.45 8.84
N MET A 168 -11.35 -8.45 8.46
CA MET A 168 -11.87 -7.15 8.01
C MET A 168 -12.38 -7.24 6.56
N ASP A 169 -13.34 -6.38 6.21
CA ASP A 169 -13.86 -6.29 4.85
C ASP A 169 -12.76 -5.95 3.83
N ARG A 170 -12.92 -6.50 2.62
CA ARG A 170 -12.02 -6.22 1.51
C ARG A 170 -12.24 -4.76 1.08
N PRO A 171 -11.21 -3.90 1.06
CA PRO A 171 -11.34 -2.60 0.42
C PRO A 171 -11.57 -2.81 -1.09
N VAL A 172 -12.43 -1.97 -1.65
CA VAL A 172 -12.74 -1.95 -3.09
C VAL A 172 -11.48 -1.47 -3.83
N VAL A 173 -11.00 -2.23 -4.81
CA VAL A 173 -9.91 -1.76 -5.70
C VAL A 173 -10.55 -1.06 -6.88
N VAL A 174 -10.04 0.13 -7.14
CA VAL A 174 -10.43 0.98 -8.27
C VAL A 174 -9.25 0.98 -9.25
N PRO A 175 -9.46 0.64 -10.54
CA PRO A 175 -8.45 0.79 -11.58
C PRO A 175 -7.83 2.19 -11.56
N VAL A 176 -6.52 2.30 -11.89
CA VAL A 176 -5.83 3.61 -11.84
C VAL A 176 -6.47 4.62 -12.80
N ASP A 177 -6.95 4.15 -13.95
CA ASP A 177 -7.63 5.01 -14.92
C ASP A 177 -9.00 5.48 -14.42
N ASP A 178 -9.64 4.73 -13.52
CA ASP A 178 -10.92 5.13 -12.90
C ASP A 178 -10.70 6.12 -11.74
N ILE A 179 -9.48 6.20 -11.18
CA ILE A 179 -9.12 7.19 -10.14
C ILE A 179 -8.43 8.43 -10.70
N ILE A 180 -7.88 8.45 -11.92
CA ILE A 180 -7.31 9.68 -12.49
C ILE A 180 -8.45 10.53 -13.03
N LYS A 181 -8.94 11.44 -12.18
CA LYS A 181 -10.00 12.39 -12.50
C LYS A 181 -9.62 13.74 -11.94
N ASN A 182 -9.63 14.77 -12.77
CA ASN A 182 -9.28 16.13 -12.39
C ASN A 182 -10.39 17.11 -12.80
N ASP A 183 -11.64 16.71 -12.52
CA ASP A 183 -12.89 17.34 -12.94
C ASP A 183 -13.83 17.67 -11.76
N GLY A 184 -13.37 17.51 -10.52
CA GLY A 184 -14.11 17.86 -9.31
C GLY A 184 -14.18 19.37 -9.05
N ALA A 185 -14.87 19.75 -7.97
CA ALA A 185 -15.02 21.16 -7.54
C ALA A 185 -13.68 21.86 -7.24
N VAL A 186 -12.67 21.08 -6.83
CA VAL A 186 -11.28 21.52 -6.70
C VAL A 186 -10.44 20.66 -7.62
N ILE A 187 -9.65 21.28 -8.50
CA ILE A 187 -8.73 20.58 -9.41
C ILE A 187 -7.28 20.87 -9.04
N ILE A 188 -6.39 19.96 -9.42
CA ILE A 188 -4.94 20.14 -9.32
C ILE A 188 -4.48 20.75 -10.64
N VAL A 189 -3.94 21.96 -10.63
CA VAL A 189 -3.53 22.65 -11.87
C VAL A 189 -2.04 22.57 -12.13
N ALA A 190 -1.21 22.53 -11.08
CA ALA A 190 0.22 22.41 -11.24
C ALA A 190 0.90 21.74 -10.03
N ALA A 191 2.11 21.25 -10.21
CA ALA A 191 2.97 20.80 -9.12
C ALA A 191 4.45 21.00 -9.45
N LEU A 192 5.27 21.25 -8.42
CA LEU A 192 6.73 21.23 -8.47
C LEU A 192 7.27 20.12 -7.56
N PRO A 193 7.48 18.90 -8.08
CA PRO A 193 8.01 17.78 -7.30
C PRO A 193 9.51 17.88 -6.99
N ASN A 194 10.29 18.60 -7.81
CA ASN A 194 11.75 18.62 -7.71
C ASN A 194 12.26 20.06 -7.88
N PRO A 195 12.19 20.90 -6.82
CA PRO A 195 12.61 22.31 -6.88
C PRO A 195 14.12 22.46 -7.14
N GLU A 196 14.56 23.64 -7.59
CA GLU A 196 15.98 23.98 -7.76
C GLU A 196 16.62 24.44 -6.45
N GLY A 197 17.86 24.00 -6.20
CA GLY A 197 18.67 24.40 -5.04
C GLY A 197 18.28 23.69 -3.74
N SER A 198 19.18 23.74 -2.74
CA SER A 198 18.92 23.13 -1.42
C SER A 198 18.07 24.00 -0.51
N ASP A 199 18.16 25.33 -0.60
CA ASP A 199 17.65 26.18 0.49
C ASP A 199 16.91 27.48 0.11
N GLU A 200 16.88 27.94 -1.16
CA GLU A 200 16.30 29.27 -1.48
C GLU A 200 15.35 29.33 -2.70
N GLY A 201 15.09 28.22 -3.43
CA GLY A 201 14.36 28.23 -4.71
C GLY A 201 13.00 27.52 -4.77
N GLY A 202 12.56 26.85 -3.70
CA GLY A 202 11.22 26.29 -3.60
C GLY A 202 11.17 25.06 -2.72
N ARG A 203 10.25 25.01 -1.77
CA ARG A 203 9.79 23.72 -1.25
C ARG A 203 8.93 23.07 -2.33
N GLU A 204 8.86 21.74 -2.33
CA GLU A 204 7.85 21.04 -3.11
C GLU A 204 6.47 21.66 -2.89
N TRP A 205 5.69 21.82 -3.95
CA TRP A 205 4.34 22.37 -3.83
C TRP A 205 3.39 21.77 -4.85
N VAL A 206 2.10 21.85 -4.51
CA VAL A 206 0.97 21.52 -5.39
C VAL A 206 0.07 22.75 -5.44
N GLU A 207 -0.41 23.08 -6.63
CA GLU A 207 -1.30 24.21 -6.86
C GLU A 207 -2.71 23.68 -7.15
N LEU A 208 -3.68 24.16 -6.37
CA LEU A 208 -5.08 23.79 -6.47
C LEU A 208 -5.90 24.97 -7.00
N LYS A 209 -6.96 24.68 -7.75
CA LYS A 209 -7.94 25.66 -8.19
C LYS A 209 -9.33 25.26 -7.75
N ASN A 210 -10.07 26.18 -7.13
CA ASN A 210 -11.51 26.06 -6.99
C ASN A 210 -12.16 26.45 -8.32
N VAL A 211 -12.89 25.55 -8.98
CA VAL A 211 -13.55 25.82 -10.27
C VAL A 211 -15.02 26.21 -10.13
N THR A 212 -15.52 26.27 -8.90
CA THR A 212 -16.91 26.63 -8.60
C THR A 212 -17.08 28.13 -8.40
N SER A 213 -18.34 28.57 -8.37
CA SER A 213 -18.73 29.95 -8.04
C SER A 213 -18.84 30.21 -6.53
N GLU A 214 -18.58 29.21 -5.68
CA GLU A 214 -18.72 29.31 -4.22
C GLU A 214 -17.38 29.10 -3.51
N ALA A 215 -17.22 29.68 -2.32
CA ALA A 215 -16.02 29.49 -1.53
C ALA A 215 -16.01 28.07 -0.92
N ILE A 216 -14.86 27.39 -0.98
CA ILE A 216 -14.69 26.03 -0.46
C ILE A 216 -13.79 26.07 0.77
N ASP A 217 -14.31 25.60 1.90
CA ASP A 217 -13.52 25.38 3.12
C ASP A 217 -12.78 24.03 3.03
N LEU A 218 -11.44 24.10 3.05
CA LEU A 218 -10.55 22.94 3.00
C LEU A 218 -10.26 22.35 4.38
N THR A 219 -10.89 22.84 5.45
CA THR A 219 -10.67 22.30 6.79
C THR A 219 -11.01 20.81 6.85
N GLY A 220 -10.01 20.00 7.19
CA GLY A 220 -10.12 18.53 7.23
C GLY A 220 -9.95 17.84 5.88
N TRP A 221 -9.74 18.58 4.79
CA TRP A 221 -9.32 18.01 3.51
C TRP A 221 -7.84 17.63 3.56
N GLU A 222 -7.43 16.77 2.63
CA GLU A 222 -6.03 16.36 2.50
C GLU A 222 -5.60 16.25 1.04
N MET A 223 -4.31 16.50 0.79
CA MET A 223 -3.61 15.94 -0.36
C MET A 223 -2.91 14.66 0.06
N ALA A 224 -2.76 13.71 -0.86
CA ALA A 224 -2.02 12.49 -0.61
C ALA A 224 -1.15 12.13 -1.83
N ASP A 225 0.02 11.54 -1.56
CA ASP A 225 0.89 11.06 -2.63
C ASP A 225 0.47 9.66 -3.16
N LYS A 226 1.29 9.08 -4.03
CA LYS A 226 1.07 7.73 -4.59
C LYS A 226 0.94 6.61 -3.54
N LEU A 227 1.50 6.81 -2.35
CA LEU A 227 1.37 5.89 -1.23
C LEU A 227 0.14 6.19 -0.38
N GLY A 228 -0.53 7.33 -0.57
CA GLY A 228 -1.61 7.76 0.30
C GLY A 228 -1.11 8.45 1.57
N ARG A 229 0.17 8.85 1.63
CA ARG A 229 0.70 9.64 2.75
C ARG A 229 0.10 11.04 2.71
N PRO A 230 -0.48 11.55 3.82
CA PRO A 230 -1.28 12.76 3.78
C PRO A 230 -0.46 14.04 3.98
N GLN A 231 -1.01 15.12 3.44
CA GLN A 231 -0.71 16.52 3.69
C GLN A 231 -2.05 17.20 3.97
N LEU A 232 -2.30 17.56 5.22
CA LEU A 232 -3.54 18.25 5.58
C LEU A 232 -3.62 19.60 4.88
N LEU A 233 -4.83 19.92 4.42
CA LEU A 233 -5.20 21.22 3.88
C LEU A 233 -5.98 22.00 4.93
N SER A 234 -5.95 23.33 4.81
CA SER A 234 -6.72 24.23 5.66
C SER A 234 -6.94 25.56 4.96
N GLY A 235 -7.90 26.33 5.49
CA GLY A 235 -8.30 27.62 4.95
C GLY A 235 -9.35 27.51 3.87
N ILE A 236 -9.69 28.66 3.30
CA ILE A 236 -10.77 28.80 2.32
C ILE A 236 -10.15 29.06 0.95
N LEU A 237 -10.60 28.34 -0.08
CA LEU A 237 -10.39 28.68 -1.48
C LEU A 237 -11.59 29.46 -1.99
N GLN A 238 -11.38 30.73 -2.33
CA GLN A 238 -12.40 31.59 -2.93
C GLN A 238 -12.81 31.07 -4.32
N PRO A 239 -13.98 31.48 -4.83
CA PRO A 239 -14.40 31.15 -6.18
C PRO A 239 -13.32 31.47 -7.22
N ASN A 240 -13.01 30.53 -8.12
CA ASN A 240 -11.96 30.64 -9.15
C ASN A 240 -10.53 30.87 -8.62
N GLU A 241 -10.29 30.83 -7.31
CA GLU A 241 -8.96 31.03 -6.74
C GLU A 241 -8.03 29.88 -7.12
N VAL A 242 -6.80 30.24 -7.50
CA VAL A 242 -5.67 29.34 -7.69
C VAL A 242 -4.68 29.59 -6.57
N LYS A 243 -4.31 28.55 -5.82
CA LYS A 243 -3.45 28.67 -4.65
C LYS A 243 -2.43 27.55 -4.56
N ARG A 244 -1.20 27.92 -4.20
CA ARG A 244 -0.10 26.99 -3.95
C ARG A 244 -0.10 26.51 -2.50
N PHE A 245 0.05 25.20 -2.35
CA PHE A 245 0.17 24.51 -1.08
C PHE A 245 1.57 23.89 -1.00
N PRO A 246 2.43 24.37 -0.08
CA PRO A 246 3.73 23.76 0.13
C PRO A 246 3.58 22.38 0.77
N ILE A 247 4.39 21.42 0.35
CA ILE A 247 4.44 20.09 0.95
C ILE A 247 5.31 20.14 2.20
N THR A 248 4.69 19.85 3.33
CA THR A 248 5.34 19.84 4.64
C THR A 248 5.70 18.41 5.01
N ARG A 249 6.99 18.06 4.94
CA ARG A 249 7.50 16.72 5.29
C ARG A 249 7.67 16.58 6.81
N LEU A 250 6.58 16.77 7.56
CA LEU A 250 6.62 16.80 9.03
C LEU A 250 7.12 15.48 9.63
N THR A 251 6.80 14.35 8.98
CA THR A 251 7.22 13.01 9.37
C THR A 251 7.59 12.15 8.15
N GLN A 252 8.18 10.98 8.36
CA GLN A 252 8.43 10.01 7.28
C GLN A 252 7.15 9.54 6.58
N SER A 253 6.01 9.62 7.28
CA SER A 253 4.67 9.27 6.84
C SER A 253 3.88 10.47 6.26
N SER A 254 4.47 11.67 6.22
CA SER A 254 3.88 12.81 5.52
C SER A 254 4.01 12.64 4.00
N MET A 255 3.13 13.30 3.24
CA MET A 255 3.17 13.33 1.78
C MET A 255 4.59 13.66 1.27
N GLN A 256 5.08 12.91 0.28
CA GLN A 256 6.32 13.25 -0.42
C GLN A 256 6.13 13.15 -1.92
N LEU A 257 6.52 14.19 -2.63
CA LEU A 257 6.59 14.14 -4.08
C LEU A 257 7.89 13.43 -4.47
N SER A 258 7.79 12.41 -5.34
CA SER A 258 8.96 11.69 -5.82
C SER A 258 9.46 12.29 -7.13
N ASN A 259 10.78 12.37 -7.31
CA ASN A 259 11.39 12.83 -8.55
C ASN A 259 11.26 11.84 -9.72
N LYS A 260 10.88 10.58 -9.45
CA LYS A 260 10.79 9.53 -10.48
C LYS A 260 9.45 9.50 -11.20
N SER A 261 8.37 9.63 -10.45
CA SER A 261 6.97 9.68 -10.87
C SER A 261 6.09 9.76 -9.62
N GLY A 262 4.86 10.23 -9.75
CA GLY A 262 3.94 10.26 -8.63
C GLY A 262 2.48 10.38 -9.02
N LEU A 263 1.64 10.16 -8.02
CA LEU A 263 0.23 10.51 -8.01
C LEU A 263 0.04 11.57 -6.93
N ILE A 264 -0.83 12.52 -7.20
CA ILE A 264 -1.30 13.50 -6.22
C ILE A 264 -2.81 13.38 -6.20
N THR A 265 -3.38 13.13 -5.03
CA THR A 265 -4.82 12.96 -4.82
C THR A 265 -5.29 14.04 -3.84
N VAL A 266 -6.41 14.69 -4.12
CA VAL A 266 -7.12 15.57 -3.18
C VAL A 266 -8.34 14.83 -2.66
N ARG A 267 -8.54 14.81 -1.34
CA ARG A 267 -9.73 14.25 -0.69
C ARG A 267 -10.41 15.27 0.19
N ASP A 268 -11.73 15.20 0.25
CA ASP A 268 -12.52 15.98 1.19
C ASP A 268 -12.45 15.42 2.62
N ARG A 269 -13.11 16.12 3.55
CA ARG A 269 -13.20 15.71 4.97
C ARG A 269 -13.84 14.34 5.21
N SER A 270 -14.60 13.83 4.24
CA SER A 270 -15.26 12.53 4.27
C SER A 270 -14.43 11.46 3.55
N SER A 271 -13.19 11.78 3.19
CA SER A 271 -12.28 10.93 2.41
C SER A 271 -12.75 10.64 0.99
N ASN A 272 -13.73 11.39 0.47
CA ASN A 272 -14.13 11.27 -0.93
C ASN A 272 -13.03 11.88 -1.80
N GLN A 273 -12.70 11.20 -2.89
CA GLN A 273 -11.73 11.69 -3.86
C GLN A 273 -12.33 12.83 -4.68
N ILE A 274 -11.67 13.99 -4.70
CA ILE A 274 -12.11 15.17 -5.45
C ILE A 274 -11.31 15.34 -6.73
N ALA A 275 -9.99 15.16 -6.67
CA ALA A 275 -9.12 15.22 -7.83
C ALA A 275 -7.94 14.26 -7.69
N THR A 276 -7.40 13.80 -8.81
CA THR A 276 -6.17 13.02 -8.88
C THR A 276 -5.47 13.24 -10.20
N VAL A 277 -4.18 13.54 -10.14
CA VAL A 277 -3.30 13.67 -11.30
C VAL A 277 -2.10 12.74 -11.16
N LYS A 278 -1.53 12.37 -12.31
CA LYS A 278 -0.27 11.62 -12.40
C LYS A 278 0.79 12.49 -13.04
N TYR A 279 2.04 12.34 -12.59
CA TYR A 279 3.18 12.98 -13.22
C TYR A 279 4.34 11.99 -13.39
N SER A 280 5.13 12.20 -14.44
CA SER A 280 6.29 11.37 -14.78
C SER A 280 7.56 11.88 -14.08
N ARG A 281 8.75 11.46 -14.53
CA ARG A 281 10.02 11.87 -13.93
C ARG A 281 10.17 13.40 -13.90
N ALA A 282 10.37 13.94 -12.70
CA ALA A 282 10.54 15.37 -12.44
C ALA A 282 12.03 15.74 -12.51
N ARG A 283 12.38 16.58 -13.49
CA ARG A 283 13.71 17.21 -13.54
C ARG A 283 13.76 18.37 -12.55
N SER A 284 14.96 18.76 -12.14
CA SER A 284 15.16 19.93 -11.27
C SER A 284 14.45 21.15 -11.88
N GLY A 285 13.69 21.87 -11.07
CA GLY A 285 12.93 23.07 -11.45
C GLY A 285 11.68 22.81 -12.29
N HIS A 286 11.40 21.57 -12.69
CA HIS A 286 10.31 21.29 -13.63
C HIS A 286 8.94 21.35 -12.96
N ILE A 287 8.11 22.29 -13.41
CA ILE A 287 6.70 22.43 -13.03
C ILE A 287 5.86 21.60 -14.00
N PHE A 288 5.09 20.66 -13.46
CA PHE A 288 4.04 19.97 -14.21
C PHE A 288 2.79 20.84 -14.25
N GLN A 289 2.20 20.98 -15.43
CA GLN A 289 0.88 21.57 -15.62
C GLN A 289 -0.10 20.44 -15.91
N PHE A 290 -1.26 20.47 -15.26
CA PHE A 290 -2.31 19.49 -15.42
C PHE A 290 -3.53 20.19 -15.99
N ASN A 291 -3.77 20.00 -17.28
CA ASN A 291 -4.98 20.49 -17.90
C ASN A 291 -6.16 19.70 -17.32
N SER A 292 -7.22 20.40 -16.92
CA SER A 292 -8.53 19.77 -16.80
C SER A 292 -9.00 19.46 -18.23
N ASP A 293 -9.56 18.28 -18.49
CA ASP A 293 -10.24 17.96 -19.76
C ASP A 293 -11.52 18.82 -20.00
N ILE A 294 -11.64 19.95 -19.30
CA ILE A 294 -12.63 21.00 -19.53
C ILE A 294 -12.11 21.88 -20.69
N GLU A 295 -11.90 21.27 -21.86
CA GLU A 295 -11.79 22.03 -23.11
C GLU A 295 -13.18 22.08 -23.76
N SER A 296 -13.78 23.28 -23.69
CA SER A 296 -14.75 23.84 -24.65
C SER A 296 -15.92 22.96 -25.11
N GLY A 297 -17.07 23.18 -24.46
CA GLY A 297 -18.42 22.95 -25.00
C GLY A 297 -19.35 24.07 -24.58
#